data_AF-A0A947S8M7-F1
#
_entry.id   AF-A0A947S8M7-F1
#
_cell.length_a   1.000
_cell.length_b   1.000
_cell.length_c   1.000
_cell.angle_alpha   90.00
_cell.angle_beta   90.00
_cell.angle_gamma   90.00
#
_symmetry.space_group_name_H-M   'P 1'
#
loop_
_entity.id
_entity.type
_entity.pdbx_description
1 polymer ?
#
loop_
_entity_poly.entity_id
_entity_poly.type
_entity_poly.pdbx_seq_one_letter_code
_entity_poly.pdbx_strand_id
1 'polypeptide(L)' 'MVVQYEPLDEIHAIQRKHYETRKHLGWEEKRELIEKKTEEFLASKGYSLVPGKKGCRMVKKVIGNRLSGNQ' A
#
# COMPACT_ATOMS: atom_id res chain seq x y z
N MET A 1 16.27 19.14 5.48
CA MET A 1 15.79 17.75 5.67
C MET A 1 16.85 17.03 6.50
N VAL A 2 16.51 16.58 7.70
CA VAL A 2 17.42 15.79 8.53
C VAL A 2 17.34 14.35 8.03
N VAL A 3 18.42 13.86 7.44
CA VAL A 3 18.51 12.46 7.01
C VAL A 3 18.91 11.65 8.24
N GLN A 4 17.95 10.93 8.84
CA GLN A 4 18.24 9.92 9.86
C GLN A 4 18.73 8.66 9.14
N TYR A 5 19.95 8.23 9.49
CA TYR A 5 20.52 6.97 9.03
C TYR A 5 20.18 5.91 10.07
N GLU A 6 19.26 5.02 9.75
CA GLU A 6 19.03 3.81 10.55
C GLU A 6 20.26 2.90 10.41
N PRO A 7 20.78 2.30 11.50
CA PRO A 7 21.90 1.38 11.41
C PRO A 7 21.52 0.16 10.56
N LEU A 8 22.45 -0.29 9.72
CA LEU A 8 22.23 -1.35 8.73
C LEU A 8 21.68 -2.65 9.37
N ASP A 9 22.04 -2.92 10.63
CA ASP A 9 21.58 -4.07 11.39
C ASP A 9 20.08 -4.03 11.72
N GLU A 10 19.54 -2.85 12.00
CA GLU A 10 18.11 -2.65 12.26
C GLU A 10 17.31 -2.88 10.97
N ILE A 11 17.82 -2.38 9.83
CA ILE A 11 17.24 -2.63 8.51
C ILE A 11 17.22 -4.14 8.21
N HIS A 12 18.33 -4.85 8.45
CA HIS A 12 18.40 -6.30 8.26
C HIS A 12 17.49 -7.08 9.20
N ALA A 13 17.30 -6.62 10.44
CA ALA A 13 16.37 -7.23 11.40
C ALA A 13 14.91 -7.08 10.92
N ILE A 14 14.53 -5.90 10.44
CA ILE A 14 13.21 -5.63 9.87
C ILE A 14 12.96 -6.52 8.64
N GLN A 15 13.94 -6.62 7.74
CA GLN A 15 13.85 -7.47 6.56
C GLN A 15 13.69 -8.95 6.92
N ARG A 16 14.48 -9.46 7.88
CA ARG A 16 14.36 -10.84 8.37
C ARG A 16 12.98 -11.10 8.98
N LYS A 17 12.47 -10.19 9.81
CA LYS A 17 11.12 -10.30 10.39
C LYS A 17 10.04 -10.37 9.30
N HIS A 18 10.15 -9.53 8.28
CA HIS A 18 9.25 -9.55 7.14
C HIS A 18 9.34 -10.83 6.32
N TYR A 19 10.55 -11.37 6.12
CA TYR A 19 10.78 -12.64 5.44
C TYR A 19 10.15 -13.79 6.22
N GLU A 20 10.45 -13.91 7.51
CA GLU A 20 9.89 -14.95 8.40
C GLU A 20 8.37 -14.95 8.41
N THR A 21 7.74 -13.78 8.34
CA THR A 21 6.28 -13.64 8.28
C THR A 21 5.71 -14.08 6.92
N ARG A 22 6.46 -13.92 5.82
CA ARG A 22 5.96 -14.16 4.45
C ARG A 22 6.48 -15.45 3.83
N LYS A 23 7.47 -16.13 4.43
CA LYS A 23 8.12 -17.31 3.83
C LYS A 23 7.16 -18.49 3.66
N HIS A 24 6.15 -18.57 4.52
CA HIS A 24 5.13 -19.62 4.47
C HIS A 24 3.93 -19.27 3.58
N LEU A 25 3.81 -18.02 3.12
CA LEU A 25 2.68 -17.59 2.32
C LEU A 25 2.80 -18.08 0.87
N GLY A 26 1.72 -18.65 0.36
CA GLY A 26 1.53 -18.97 -1.04
C GLY A 26 1.52 -17.71 -1.91
N TRP A 27 1.59 -17.91 -3.23
CA TRP A 27 1.60 -16.78 -4.18
C TRP A 27 0.33 -15.93 -4.09
N GLU A 28 -0.83 -16.56 -3.95
CA GLU A 28 -2.12 -15.85 -3.86
C GLU A 28 -2.23 -15.04 -2.58
N GLU A 29 -1.84 -15.60 -1.43
CA GLU A 29 -1.85 -14.89 -0.15
C GLU A 29 -0.90 -13.68 -0.15
N LYS A 30 0.27 -13.82 -0.79
CA LYS A 30 1.22 -12.71 -0.98
C LYS A 30 0.59 -11.61 -1.83
N ARG A 31 -0.10 -11.98 -2.92
CA ARG A 31 -0.79 -11.03 -3.80
C ARG A 31 -1.86 -10.26 -3.02
N GLU A 32 -2.73 -10.96 -2.30
CA GLU A 32 -3.81 -10.35 -1.52
C GLU A 32 -3.27 -9.39 -0.44
N LEU A 33 -2.22 -9.79 0.28
CA LEU A 33 -1.58 -8.95 1.28
C LEU A 33 -1.04 -7.65 0.67
N ILE A 34 -0.42 -7.73 -0.51
CA ILE A 34 0.11 -6.56 -1.22
C ILE A 34 -1.04 -5.68 -1.71
N GLU A 35 -2.08 -6.25 -2.31
CA GLU A 35 -3.23 -5.49 -2.80
C GLU A 35 -3.92 -4.75 -1.66
N LYS A 36 -4.22 -5.43 -0.55
CA LYS A 36 -4.85 -4.82 0.63
C LYS A 36 -4.01 -3.68 1.20
N LYS A 37 -2.71 -3.89 1.41
CA LYS A 37 -1.81 -2.82 1.91
C LYS A 37 -1.72 -1.64 0.95
N THR A 38 -1.74 -1.91 -0.35
CA THR A 38 -1.71 -0.87 -1.38
C THR A 38 -3.00 -0.06 -1.36
N GLU A 39 -4.16 -0.70 -1.23
CA GLU A 39 -5.45 -0.03 -1.09
C GLU A 39 -5.53 0.83 0.18
N GLU A 40 -5.11 0.30 1.32
CA GLU A 40 -5.04 1.02 2.60
C GLU A 40 -4.12 2.25 2.52
N PHE A 41 -2.93 2.08 1.94
CA PHE A 41 -1.97 3.17 1.74
C PHE A 41 -2.54 4.26 0.83
N LEU A 42 -3.14 3.89 -0.30
CA LEU A 42 -3.72 4.85 -1.22
C LEU A 42 -4.89 5.60 -0.60
N ALA A 43 -5.76 4.90 0.13
CA ALA A 43 -6.86 5.52 0.86
C ALA A 43 -6.36 6.56 1.86
N SER A 44 -5.29 6.27 2.61
CA SER A 44 -4.65 7.23 3.53
C SER A 44 -4.13 8.51 2.85
N LYS A 45 -3.89 8.46 1.54
CA LYS A 45 -3.42 9.58 0.72
C LYS A 45 -4.54 10.23 -0.11
N GLY A 46 -5.78 9.78 0.07
CA GLY A 46 -6.93 10.26 -0.73
C GLY A 46 -6.93 9.75 -2.17
N TYR A 47 -6.42 8.53 -2.39
CA TYR A 47 -6.46 7.84 -3.67
C TYR A 47 -7.18 6.49 -3.55
N SER A 48 -7.59 5.92 -4.68
CA SER A 48 -8.16 4.58 -4.76
C SER A 48 -7.57 3.81 -5.96
N LEU A 49 -7.56 2.48 -5.86
CA LEU A 49 -7.26 1.60 -6.99
C LEU A 49 -8.53 1.35 -7.79
N VAL A 50 -8.44 1.50 -9.10
CA VAL A 50 -9.52 1.19 -10.04
C VAL A 50 -9.02 0.22 -11.12
N PRO A 51 -9.86 -0.69 -11.64
CA PRO A 51 -9.46 -1.58 -12.71
C PRO A 51 -9.10 -0.79 -13.98
N GLY A 52 -7.96 -1.10 -14.58
CA GLY A 52 -7.49 -0.59 -15.86
C GLY A 52 -7.61 -1.63 -16.98
N LYS A 53 -6.91 -1.40 -18.09
CA LYS A 53 -6.87 -2.35 -19.22
C LYS A 53 -5.87 -3.49 -18.97
N LYS A 54 -6.14 -4.67 -19.53
CA LYS A 54 -5.23 -5.85 -19.53
C LYS A 54 -4.78 -6.32 -18.13
N GLY A 55 -5.66 -6.27 -17.13
CA GLY A 55 -5.33 -6.70 -15.77
C GLY A 55 -4.45 -5.73 -14.98
N CYS A 56 -4.15 -4.54 -15.53
CA CYS A 56 -3.53 -3.46 -14.77
C CYS A 56 -4.55 -2.79 -13.85
N ARG A 57 -4.11 -2.27 -12.71
CA ARG A 57 -4.89 -1.34 -11.86
C ARG A 57 -4.34 0.08 -12.02
N MET A 58 -5.21 1.07 -11.97
CA MET A 58 -4.88 2.49 -12.03
C MET A 58 -5.13 3.15 -10.67
N VAL A 59 -4.36 4.20 -10.36
CA VAL A 59 -4.55 5.00 -9.15
C VAL A 59 -5.38 6.24 -9.50
N LYS A 60 -6.55 6.39 -8.86
CA LYS A 60 -7.45 7.54 -9.02
C LYS A 60 -7.40 8.41 -7.76
N LYS A 61 -7.31 9.74 -7.91
CA LYS A 61 -7.47 10.67 -6.78
C LYS A 61 -8.93 10.74 -6.37
N VAL A 62 -9.22 10.44 -5.11
CA VAL A 62 -10.54 10.65 -4.50
C VAL A 62 -10.62 12.11 -4.11
N ILE A 63 -11.15 12.93 -5.02
CA ILE A 63 -11.52 14.31 -4.70
C ILE A 63 -12.80 14.21 -3.89
N GLY A 64 -12.75 14.65 -2.63
CA GLY A 64 -13.91 14.64 -1.74
C GLY A 64 -15.11 15.26 -2.44
N ASN A 65 -16.24 14.56 -2.39
CA ASN A 65 -17.53 15.14 -2.75
C ASN A 65 -17.62 16.49 -2.04
N ARG A 66 -17.63 17.57 -2.82
CA ARG A 66 -18.31 18.79 -2.39
C ARG A 66 -19.72 18.29 -2.10
N LEU A 67 -20.04 18.09 -0.83
CA LEU A 67 -21.43 18.00 -0.41
C LEU A 67 -22.03 19.31 -0.92
N SER A 68 -22.69 19.24 -2.07
CA SER A 68 -23.60 20.27 -2.51
C SER A 68 -24.58 20.38 -1.35
N GLY A 69 -24.49 21.49 -0.61
CA GLY A 69 -25.61 21.94 0.19
C GLY A 69 -26.77 22.10 -0.77
N ASN A 70 -27.63 21.09 -0.80
CA ASN A 70 -29.02 21.34 -1.15
C ASN A 70 -29.59 22.05 0.06
N GLN A 71 -29.80 23.35 -0.14
CA GLN A 71 -30.64 24.21 0.68
C GLN A 71 -32.06 23.64 0.79
#